data_AF-A0A9W9DQJ0-F1
#
_entry.id   AF-A0A9W9DQJ0-F1
#
_cell.length_a   1.000
_cell.length_b   1.000
_cell.length_c   1.000
_cell.angle_alpha   90.00
_cell.angle_beta   90.00
_cell.angle_gamma   90.00
#
_symmetry.space_group_name_H-M   'P 1'
#
loop_
_entity.id
_entity.type
_entity.pdbx_description
1 polymer ?
#
loop_
_entity_poly.entity_id
_entity_poly.type
_entity_poly.pdbx_seq_one_letter_code
_entity_poly.pdbx_strand_id
1 'polypeptide(L)'
;GEHGWVLDHLPHIYWSFDVPFHDCTPQANLKKKLEGDYEMCIMRGLIQEELYPISTLKTAKGCAQVFYDVMQCHHWAWKYPQILHREISHGNIM
;
A
#
# COMPACT_ATOMS: atom_id res chain seq x y z
N GLY A 1 16.17 -11.61 8.36
CA GLY A 1 15.41 -12.40 9.37
C GLY A 1 14.44 -13.33 8.67
N GLU A 2 13.66 -14.11 9.42
CA GLU A 2 12.73 -15.15 8.91
C GLU A 2 11.73 -14.65 7.84
N HIS A 3 11.44 -13.35 7.80
CA HIS A 3 10.52 -12.72 6.83
C HIS A 3 11.20 -11.74 5.87
N GLY A 4 12.51 -11.88 5.66
CA GLY A 4 13.26 -11.00 4.76
C GLY A 4 12.75 -11.02 3.31
N TRP A 5 12.23 -12.17 2.87
CA TRP A 5 11.70 -12.37 1.51
C TRP A 5 10.56 -11.41 1.14
N VAL A 6 9.82 -10.89 2.12
CA VAL A 6 8.72 -9.93 1.85
C VAL A 6 9.27 -8.64 1.24
N LEU A 7 10.50 -8.27 1.58
CA LEU A 7 11.16 -7.07 1.05
C LEU A 7 11.44 -7.20 -0.45
N ASP A 8 11.56 -8.43 -0.98
CA ASP A 8 11.76 -8.68 -2.41
C ASP A 8 10.48 -8.42 -3.23
N HIS A 9 9.35 -8.21 -2.56
CA HIS A 9 8.04 -7.92 -3.18
C HIS A 9 7.55 -6.48 -2.93
N LEU A 10 8.38 -5.63 -2.32
CA LEU A 10 8.05 -4.21 -2.14
C LEU A 10 8.58 -3.39 -3.33
N PRO A 11 7.79 -2.42 -3.83
CA PRO A 11 8.28 -1.55 -4.89
C PRO A 11 9.42 -0.69 -4.38
N HIS A 12 10.36 -0.37 -5.28
CA HIS A 12 11.40 0.59 -4.97
C HIS A 12 10.82 2.00 -4.84
N ILE A 13 10.94 2.58 -3.65
CA ILE A 13 10.49 3.95 -3.36
C ILE A 13 11.64 4.90 -3.67
N TYR A 14 11.44 5.78 -4.66
CA TYR A 14 12.42 6.81 -5.04
C TYR A 14 12.36 8.03 -4.12
N TRP A 15 11.15 8.40 -3.71
CA TRP A 15 10.94 9.59 -2.90
C TRP A 15 9.67 9.47 -2.07
N SER A 16 9.69 10.03 -0.86
CA SER A 16 8.53 10.13 0.02
C SER A 16 8.49 11.50 0.66
N PHE A 17 7.30 12.09 0.78
CA PHE A 17 7.12 13.39 1.41
C PHE A 17 5.76 13.49 2.08
N ASP A 18 5.70 14.26 3.15
CA ASP A 18 4.45 14.59 3.82
C ASP A 18 3.97 15.96 3.32
N VAL A 19 2.69 16.05 3.01
CA VAL A 19 2.04 17.30 2.61
C VAL A 19 1.46 17.94 3.88
N PRO A 20 2.02 19.07 4.35
CA PRO A 20 1.52 19.72 5.53
C PRO A 20 0.15 20.33 5.26
N PHE A 21 -0.81 20.06 6.15
CA PHE A 21 -2.08 20.77 6.14
C PHE A 21 -1.87 22.14 6.79
N HIS A 22 -1.97 23.22 6.01
CA HIS A 22 -1.96 24.58 6.54
C HIS A 22 -3.22 24.88 7.36
N ASP A 23 -3.17 25.89 8.23
CA ASP A 23 -4.24 26.25 9.18
C ASP A 23 -5.58 26.64 8.53
N CYS A 24 -5.56 26.95 7.23
CA CYS A 24 -6.73 27.30 6.42
C CYS A 24 -7.29 26.14 5.58
N THR A 25 -6.74 24.92 5.72
CA THR A 25 -7.22 23.75 4.98
C THR A 25 -8.56 23.24 5.50
N PRO A 26 -9.34 22.51 4.69
CA PRO A 26 -10.54 21.82 5.15
C PRO A 26 -10.29 20.93 6.37
N GLN A 27 -9.14 20.24 6.42
CA GLN A 27 -8.71 19.39 7.53
C GLN A 27 -8.48 20.20 8.82
N ALA A 28 -7.79 21.34 8.73
CA ALA A 28 -7.61 22.23 9.88
C ALA A 28 -8.94 22.79 10.39
N ASN A 29 -9.89 23.09 9.50
CA ASN A 29 -11.23 23.52 9.85
C ASN A 29 -12.06 22.41 10.50
N LEU A 30 -11.95 21.17 10.00
CA LEU A 30 -12.59 19.99 10.61
C LEU A 30 -12.03 19.73 12.00
N LYS A 31 -10.71 19.78 12.19
CA LYS A 31 -10.07 19.68 13.50
C LYS A 31 -10.62 20.70 14.50
N LYS A 32 -10.75 21.97 14.09
CA LYS A 32 -11.32 23.01 14.95
C LYS A 32 -12.79 22.76 15.32
N LYS A 33 -13.57 22.15 14.43
CA LYS A 33 -15.00 21.88 14.64
C LYS A 33 -15.27 20.62 15.46
N LEU A 34 -14.44 19.59 15.29
CA LEU A 34 -14.62 18.26 15.87
C LEU A 34 -13.70 18.00 17.07
N GLU A 35 -12.77 18.92 17.36
CA GLU A 35 -11.90 18.94 18.53
C GLU A 35 -11.22 17.58 18.80
N GLY A 36 -11.47 16.99 19.98
CA GLY A 36 -10.87 15.73 20.43
C GLY A 36 -11.36 14.49 19.69
N ASP A 37 -12.48 14.60 18.96
CA ASP A 37 -13.04 13.49 18.17
C ASP A 37 -12.49 13.46 16.73
N TYR A 38 -11.63 14.42 16.37
CA TYR A 38 -11.00 14.46 15.06
C TYR A 38 -9.67 13.72 15.03
N GLU A 39 -9.66 12.56 14.38
CA GLU A 39 -8.41 11.91 14.00
C GLU A 39 -7.74 12.66 12.85
N MET A 40 -6.59 13.27 13.12
CA MET A 40 -5.82 14.00 12.11
C MET A 40 -5.28 13.04 11.05
N CYS A 41 -5.71 13.23 9.80
CA CYS A 41 -5.09 12.58 8.66
C CYS A 41 -3.79 13.30 8.28
N ILE A 42 -2.79 12.54 7.83
CA ILE A 42 -1.60 13.06 7.13
C ILE A 42 -1.72 12.63 5.67
N MET A 43 -1.50 13.56 4.74
CA MET A 43 -1.36 13.20 3.34
C MET A 43 0.13 12.94 3.06
N ARG A 44 0.45 11.70 2.68
CA ARG A 44 1.79 11.30 2.28
C ARG A 44 1.83 11.02 0.79
N GLY A 45 2.75 11.68 0.09
CA GLY A 45 3.07 11.39 -1.30
C GLY A 45 4.22 10.39 -1.39
N LEU A 46 4.12 9.44 -2.31
CA LEU A 46 5.15 8.46 -2.63
C LEU A 46 5.42 8.50 -4.13
N ILE A 47 6.70 8.56 -4.51
CA ILE A 47 7.17 8.34 -5.87
C ILE A 47 7.90 7.00 -5.86
N GLN A 48 7.43 6.06 -6.66
CA GLN A 48 7.93 4.70 -6.71
C GLN A 48 8.12 4.24 -8.16
N GLU A 49 8.74 3.08 -8.34
CA GLU A 49 8.82 2.43 -9.64
C GLU A 49 7.44 2.14 -10.24
N GLU A 50 7.39 2.09 -11.58
CA GLU A 50 6.16 1.74 -12.28
C GLU A 50 5.88 0.25 -12.08
N LEU A 51 4.68 -0.04 -11.58
CA LEU A 51 4.17 -1.39 -11.41
C LEU A 51 3.22 -1.72 -12.55
N TYR A 52 3.25 -2.96 -13.01
CA TYR A 52 2.46 -3.41 -14.15
C TYR A 52 1.41 -4.42 -13.69
N PRO A 53 0.18 -4.37 -14.22
CA PRO A 53 -0.86 -5.31 -13.80
C PRO A 53 -0.52 -6.74 -14.23
N ILE A 54 -1.05 -7.73 -13.50
CA ILE A 54 -0.86 -9.15 -13.80
C ILE A 54 -1.24 -9.54 -15.24
N SER A 55 -2.16 -8.81 -15.88
CA SER A 55 -2.52 -9.00 -17.29
C SER A 55 -1.38 -8.78 -18.28
N THR A 56 -0.30 -8.10 -17.88
CA THR A 56 0.87 -7.92 -18.73
C THR A 56 1.71 -9.19 -18.87
N LEU A 57 1.51 -10.18 -18.01
CA LEU A 57 2.19 -11.46 -18.06
C LEU A 57 1.67 -12.30 -19.23
N LYS A 58 2.62 -12.80 -20.05
CA LYS A 58 2.30 -13.55 -21.27
C LYS A 58 2.29 -15.07 -21.09
N THR A 59 2.68 -15.57 -19.93
CA THR A 59 2.86 -17.01 -19.69
C THR A 59 2.09 -17.46 -18.46
N ALA A 60 1.47 -18.63 -18.55
CA ALA A 60 0.76 -19.24 -17.42
C ALA A 60 1.70 -19.47 -16.22
N LYS A 61 2.97 -19.81 -16.48
CA LYS A 61 3.99 -19.97 -15.44
C LYS A 61 4.24 -18.65 -14.68
N GLY A 62 4.36 -17.54 -15.40
CA GLY A 62 4.51 -16.21 -14.79
C GLY A 62 3.31 -15.84 -13.93
N CYS A 63 2.09 -16.04 -14.45
CA CYS A 63 0.87 -15.76 -13.70
C CYS A 63 0.77 -16.62 -12.43
N ALA A 64 1.09 -17.91 -12.51
CA ALA A 64 1.08 -18.80 -11.36
C ALA A 64 2.07 -18.35 -10.29
N GLN A 65 3.30 -17.98 -10.68
CA GLN A 65 4.30 -17.50 -9.74
C GLN A 65 3.85 -16.24 -9.01
N VAL A 66 3.42 -15.20 -9.75
CA VAL A 66 2.94 -13.95 -9.16
C VAL A 66 1.75 -14.19 -8.22
N PHE A 67 0.83 -15.08 -8.60
CA PHE A 67 -0.29 -15.44 -7.74
C PHE A 67 0.16 -16.08 -6.42
N TYR A 68 1.13 -17.00 -6.45
CA TYR A 68 1.71 -17.59 -5.25
C TYR A 68 2.38 -16.55 -4.36
N ASP A 69 3.15 -15.63 -4.95
CA ASP A 69 3.87 -14.59 -4.22
C ASP A 69 2.88 -13.63 -3.54
N VAL A 70 1.83 -13.21 -4.24
CA VAL A 70 0.75 -12.36 -3.71
C VAL A 70 0.04 -13.01 -2.52
N MET A 71 -0.30 -14.29 -2.63
CA MET A 71 -0.98 -15.01 -1.55
C MET A 71 -0.08 -15.17 -0.32
N GLN A 72 1.22 -15.40 -0.53
CA GLN A 72 2.19 -15.41 0.57
C GLN A 72 2.29 -14.04 1.23
N CYS A 73 2.42 -12.97 0.45
CA CYS A 73 2.47 -11.59 0.96
C CYS A 73 1.19 -11.22 1.72
N HIS A 74 0.02 -11.61 1.23
CA HIS A 74 -1.26 -11.38 1.93
C HIS A 74 -1.34 -12.17 3.24
N HIS A 75 -0.93 -13.44 3.25
CA HIS A 75 -0.88 -14.21 4.49
C HIS A 75 0.07 -13.57 5.51
N TRP A 76 1.24 -13.11 5.05
CA TRP A 76 2.19 -12.39 5.89
C TRP A 76 1.58 -11.11 6.45
N ALA A 77 0.96 -10.26 5.61
CA ALA A 77 0.31 -9.02 6.02
C ALA A 77 -0.82 -9.26 7.04
N TRP A 78 -1.60 -10.32 6.85
CA TRP A 78 -2.63 -10.71 7.81
C TRP A 78 -2.04 -11.22 9.13
N LYS A 79 -0.98 -12.03 9.08
CA LYS A 79 -0.44 -12.72 10.27
C LYS A 79 0.41 -11.82 11.16
N TYR A 80 1.24 -10.94 10.59
CA TYR A 80 2.25 -10.19 11.36
C TYR A 80 1.81 -8.75 11.65
N PRO A 81 1.58 -7.87 10.66
CA PRO A 81 1.07 -6.52 10.94
C PRO A 81 -0.45 -6.46 11.14
N GLN A 82 -1.17 -7.60 11.05
CA GLN A 82 -2.63 -7.69 11.24
C GLN A 82 -3.45 -6.86 10.23
N ILE A 83 -2.93 -6.74 9.01
CA ILE A 83 -3.56 -6.02 7.91
C ILE A 83 -4.28 -7.03 7.01
N LEU A 84 -5.60 -6.89 6.90
CA LEU A 84 -6.41 -7.68 5.96
C LEU A 84 -6.74 -6.84 4.72
N HIS A 85 -6.01 -7.07 3.63
CA HIS A 85 -6.36 -6.52 2.34
C HIS A 85 -7.53 -7.31 1.75
N ARG A 86 -8.72 -6.72 1.74
CA ARG A 86 -9.97 -7.41 1.36
C ARG A 86 -10.16 -7.52 -0.16
N GLU A 87 -9.43 -6.74 -0.94
CA GLU A 87 -9.67 -6.59 -2.37
C GLU A 87 -8.55 -7.24 -3.21
N ILE A 88 -8.51 -8.58 -3.20
CA ILE A 88 -7.60 -9.36 -4.06
C ILE A 88 -8.24 -9.53 -5.44
N SER A 89 -8.30 -8.45 -6.21
CA SER A 89 -8.83 -8.45 -7.56
C SER A 89 -7.71 -8.48 -8.59
N HIS A 90 -8.02 -8.93 -9.81
CA HIS A 90 -7.06 -8.91 -10.93
C HIS A 90 -6.50 -7.51 -11.21
N GLY A 91 -7.22 -6.43 -10.89
CA GLY A 91 -6.74 -5.05 -11.04
C GLY A 91 -5.77 -4.59 -9.95
N ASN A 92 -5.71 -5.29 -8.81
CA ASN A 92 -4.86 -4.95 -7.67
C ASN A 92 -3.65 -5.87 -7.52
N ILE A 93 -3.47 -6.82 -8.45
CA ILE A 93 -2.29 -7.67 -8.52
C ILE A 93 -1.34 -7.09 -9.55
N MET A 94 -0.15 -6.73 -9.10
CA MET A 94 0.95 -6.18 -9.89
C MET A 94 2.21 -6.99 -9.69
#